data_AF-A0A925BKC2-F1
#
_entry.id   AF-A0A925BKC2-F1
#
_cell.length_a   1.000
_cell.length_b   1.000
_cell.length_c   1.000
_cell.angle_alpha   90.00
_cell.angle_beta   90.00
_cell.angle_gamma   90.00
#
_symmetry.space_group_name_H-M   'P 1'
#
loop_
_entity.id
_entity.type
_entity.pdbx_description
1 polymer ?
#
loop_
_entity_poly.entity_id
_entity_poly.type
_entity_poly.pdbx_seq_one_letter_code
_entity_poly.pdbx_strand_id
1 'polypeptide(L)'
;MPITGSGSYVPTTNLFIPHWGEVNTALGVSGPLVLPDGTTVAGLTTLRDQLEAIAASLQGKLNDTQLASADVAQKKLALMGRLAEFNRKVRGFLSHTIYAAALPDVPTASSAPGIIIEAMDDMASLWSKINLATIPGFTSPLTLLNTYPIATLSTDLAALKIAYATLQGANQDLDLERKLRLAAQEKAYAAVRDYRKAVGGLFAETDPLVLTPAEAQ
;
A
#
# COMPACT_ATOMS: atom_id res chain seq x y z
N MET A 1 19.96 -21.85 12.15
CA MET A 1 19.97 -20.46 11.73
C MET A 1 19.15 -19.65 12.72
N PRO A 2 19.69 -18.56 13.28
CA PRO A 2 18.92 -17.67 14.15
C PRO A 2 17.90 -16.87 13.33
N ILE A 3 16.74 -16.57 13.93
CA ILE A 3 15.77 -15.63 13.37
C ILE A 3 16.32 -14.22 13.62
N THR A 4 16.91 -13.62 12.59
CA THR A 4 17.60 -12.32 12.65
C THR A 4 16.83 -11.19 11.95
N GLY A 5 15.75 -11.52 11.25
CA GLY A 5 14.91 -10.55 10.54
C GLY A 5 13.76 -11.19 9.77
N SER A 6 12.93 -10.39 9.12
CA SER A 6 11.71 -10.86 8.44
C SER A 6 11.95 -11.94 7.38
N GLY A 7 13.07 -11.88 6.66
CA GLY A 7 13.46 -12.88 5.66
C GLY A 7 14.01 -14.19 6.23
N SER A 8 14.31 -14.25 7.53
CA SER A 8 14.90 -15.45 8.17
C SER A 8 13.86 -16.46 8.65
N TYR A 9 12.58 -16.07 8.73
CA TYR A 9 11.50 -16.92 9.24
C TYR A 9 11.27 -18.16 8.39
N VAL A 10 11.01 -18.00 7.09
CA VAL A 10 10.76 -19.13 6.17
C VAL A 10 11.96 -20.08 6.11
N PRO A 11 13.21 -19.62 5.89
CA PRO A 11 14.38 -20.50 5.93
C PRO A 11 14.54 -21.22 7.26
N THR A 12 14.31 -20.54 8.38
CA THR A 12 14.41 -21.17 9.70
C THR A 12 13.34 -22.25 9.88
N THR A 13 12.08 -21.95 9.57
CA THR A 13 10.98 -22.92 9.67
C THR A 13 11.21 -24.14 8.78
N ASN A 14 11.80 -23.96 7.60
CA ASN A 14 12.17 -25.06 6.70
C ASN A 14 13.23 -26.01 7.28
N LEU A 15 14.03 -25.58 8.26
CA LEU A 15 14.94 -26.47 8.99
C LEU A 15 14.20 -27.29 10.06
N PHE A 16 13.19 -26.70 10.70
CA PHE A 16 12.45 -27.33 11.80
C PHE A 16 11.43 -28.37 11.33
N ILE A 17 10.80 -28.16 10.18
CA ILE A 17 9.79 -29.11 9.64
C ILE A 17 10.36 -30.53 9.45
N PRO A 18 11.48 -30.76 8.74
CA PRO A 18 12.04 -32.10 8.57
C PRO A 18 12.56 -32.68 9.89
N HIS A 19 13.21 -31.86 10.74
CA HIS A 19 13.70 -32.27 12.05
C HIS A 19 12.56 -32.72 12.98
N TRP A 20 11.38 -32.09 12.92
CA TRP A 20 10.20 -32.57 13.63
C TRP A 20 9.74 -33.94 13.14
N GLY A 21 9.86 -34.23 11.84
CA GLY A 21 9.61 -35.57 11.29
C GLY A 21 10.54 -36.63 11.88
N GLU A 22 11.83 -36.31 12.03
CA GLU A 22 12.83 -37.19 12.68
C GLU A 22 12.49 -37.42 14.16
N VAL A 23 12.15 -36.36 14.89
CA VAL A 23 11.71 -36.45 16.29
C VAL A 23 10.46 -37.32 16.45
N ASN A 24 9.45 -37.14 15.61
CA ASN A 24 8.23 -37.97 15.65
C ASN A 24 8.55 -39.44 15.36
N THR A 25 9.50 -39.71 14.47
CA THR A 25 9.96 -41.07 14.17
C THR A 25 10.67 -41.68 15.39
N ALA A 26 11.52 -40.92 16.06
CA ALA A 26 12.24 -41.37 17.26
C ALA A 26 11.31 -41.61 18.46
N LEU A 27 10.23 -40.82 18.59
CA LEU A 27 9.23 -41.01 19.65
C LEU A 27 8.39 -42.29 19.48
N GLY A 28 8.26 -42.81 18.26
CA GLY A 28 7.48 -44.02 17.97
C GLY A 28 6.06 -43.96 18.54
N VAL A 29 5.73 -44.90 19.44
CA VAL A 29 4.40 -44.99 20.10
C VAL A 29 4.10 -43.85 21.07
N SER A 30 5.12 -43.10 21.51
CA SER A 30 4.97 -41.93 22.39
C SER A 30 4.71 -40.64 21.62
N GLY A 31 4.73 -40.68 20.28
CA GLY A 31 4.41 -39.56 19.40
C GLY A 31 2.94 -39.54 18.91
N PRO A 32 2.57 -38.55 18.09
CA PRO A 32 3.40 -37.45 17.60
C PRO A 32 3.63 -36.36 18.64
N LEU A 33 4.73 -35.63 18.52
CA LEU A 33 5.00 -34.43 19.29
C LEU A 33 3.96 -33.35 18.94
N VAL A 34 3.25 -32.88 19.96
CA VAL A 34 2.31 -31.76 19.91
C VAL A 34 2.79 -30.72 20.91
N LEU A 35 2.87 -29.46 20.49
CA LEU A 35 3.28 -28.36 21.38
C LEU A 35 2.18 -28.01 22.38
N PRO A 36 2.50 -27.29 23.48
CA PRO A 36 1.52 -26.94 24.51
C PRO A 36 0.31 -26.12 24.00
N ASP A 37 0.47 -25.39 22.91
CA ASP A 37 -0.58 -24.62 22.24
C ASP A 37 -1.41 -25.46 21.24
N GLY A 38 -1.13 -26.76 21.13
CA GLY A 38 -1.74 -27.68 20.16
C GLY A 38 -1.08 -27.69 18.79
N THR A 39 0.00 -26.92 18.57
CA THR A 39 0.68 -26.87 17.27
C THR A 39 1.36 -28.20 16.95
N THR A 40 1.09 -28.70 15.74
CA THR A 40 1.72 -29.89 15.15
C THR A 40 2.68 -29.51 14.03
N VAL A 41 3.44 -30.48 13.50
CA VAL A 41 4.26 -30.27 12.30
C VAL A 41 3.44 -29.77 11.10
N ALA A 42 2.20 -30.23 10.95
CA ALA A 42 1.28 -29.74 9.92
C ALA A 42 0.87 -28.27 10.16
N GLY A 43 0.66 -27.89 11.43
CA GLY A 43 0.44 -26.49 11.82
C GLY A 43 1.63 -25.60 11.51
N LEU A 44 2.85 -26.05 11.80
CA LEU A 44 4.08 -25.31 11.47
C LEU A 44 4.27 -25.17 9.94
N THR A 45 3.97 -26.23 9.18
CA THR A 45 3.99 -26.22 7.71
C THR A 45 2.99 -25.18 7.16
N THR A 46 1.78 -25.15 7.72
CA THR A 46 0.76 -24.15 7.36
C THR A 46 1.23 -22.72 7.63
N LEU A 47 1.89 -22.49 8.77
CA LEU A 47 2.45 -21.17 9.12
C LEU A 47 3.56 -20.74 8.15
N ARG A 48 4.43 -21.66 7.71
CA ARG A 48 5.42 -21.36 6.67
C ARG A 48 4.73 -20.93 5.38
N ASP A 49 3.74 -21.69 4.90
CA ASP A 49 3.04 -21.38 3.64
C ASP A 49 2.32 -20.04 3.72
N GLN A 50 1.73 -19.72 4.89
CA GLN A 50 1.15 -18.41 5.14
C GLN A 50 2.18 -17.29 5.06
N LEU A 51 3.37 -17.47 5.64
CA LEU A 51 4.44 -16.47 5.56
C LEU A 51 4.92 -16.23 4.13
N GLU A 52 5.03 -17.28 3.31
CA GLU A 52 5.38 -17.16 1.89
C GLU A 52 4.28 -16.44 1.09
N ALA A 53 3.02 -16.80 1.31
CA ALA A 53 1.88 -16.16 0.66
C ALA A 53 1.78 -14.66 1.01
N ILE A 54 1.96 -14.31 2.29
CA ILE A 54 1.98 -12.92 2.76
C ILE A 54 3.14 -12.15 2.15
N ALA A 55 4.33 -12.76 2.01
CA ALA A 55 5.47 -12.10 1.39
C ALA A 55 5.20 -11.74 -0.07
N ALA A 56 4.60 -12.67 -0.84
CA ALA A 56 4.19 -12.41 -2.22
C ALA A 56 3.09 -11.33 -2.31
N SER A 57 2.07 -11.41 -1.43
CA SER A 57 0.97 -10.43 -1.34
C SER A 57 1.50 -9.02 -1.05
N LEU A 58 2.42 -8.88 -0.09
CA LEU A 58 3.02 -7.61 0.29
C LEU A 58 3.73 -6.91 -0.89
N GLN A 59 4.43 -7.69 -1.72
CA GLN A 59 5.07 -7.15 -2.91
C GLN A 59 4.03 -6.63 -3.91
N GLY A 60 2.92 -7.35 -4.09
CA GLY A 60 1.77 -6.88 -4.88
C GLY A 60 1.22 -5.56 -4.35
N LYS A 61 0.92 -5.48 -3.05
CA LYS A 61 0.41 -4.26 -2.40
C LYS A 61 1.36 -3.08 -2.48
N LEU A 62 2.68 -3.30 -2.39
CA LEU A 62 3.67 -2.24 -2.60
C LEU A 62 3.61 -1.68 -4.02
N ASN A 63 3.50 -2.55 -5.03
CA ASN A 63 3.37 -2.13 -6.41
C ASN A 63 2.06 -1.37 -6.63
N ASP A 64 0.95 -1.81 -6.03
CA ASP A 64 -0.35 -1.13 -6.10
C ASP A 64 -0.26 0.30 -5.53
N THR A 65 0.40 0.49 -4.38
CA THR A 65 0.65 1.82 -3.81
C THR A 65 1.48 2.70 -4.75
N GLN A 66 2.54 2.15 -5.36
CA GLN A 66 3.39 2.89 -6.30
C GLN A 66 2.62 3.32 -7.55
N LEU A 67 1.83 2.42 -8.13
CA LEU A 67 0.99 2.72 -9.29
C LEU A 67 -0.06 3.79 -8.97
N ALA A 68 -0.75 3.66 -7.82
CA ALA A 68 -1.73 4.66 -7.40
C ALA A 68 -1.09 6.03 -7.14
N SER A 69 0.12 6.06 -6.57
CA SER A 69 0.86 7.30 -6.35
C SER A 69 1.27 7.97 -7.67
N ALA A 70 1.72 7.18 -8.64
CA ALA A 70 2.06 7.67 -9.98
C ALA A 70 0.84 8.23 -10.72
N ASP A 71 -0.32 7.56 -10.64
CA ASP A 71 -1.55 8.03 -11.27
C ASP A 71 -2.03 9.36 -10.67
N VAL A 72 -2.00 9.50 -9.34
CA VAL A 72 -2.27 10.78 -8.66
C VAL A 72 -1.33 11.88 -9.15
N ALA A 73 -0.03 11.61 -9.22
CA ALA A 73 0.96 12.59 -9.66
C ALA A 73 0.70 13.05 -11.11
N GLN A 74 0.39 12.12 -12.01
CA GLN A 74 0.08 12.40 -13.41
C GLN A 74 -1.18 13.27 -13.55
N LYS A 75 -2.29 12.87 -12.91
CA LYS A 75 -3.56 13.63 -12.97
C LYS A 75 -3.42 15.01 -12.34
N LYS A 76 -2.72 15.11 -11.20
CA LYS A 76 -2.43 16.38 -10.53
C LYS A 76 -1.68 17.34 -11.45
N LEU A 77 -0.61 16.89 -12.08
CA LEU A 77 0.20 17.73 -12.98
C LEU A 77 -0.62 18.22 -14.17
N ALA A 78 -1.43 17.34 -14.77
CA ALA A 78 -2.30 17.70 -15.90
C ALA A 78 -3.31 18.80 -15.51
N LEU A 79 -4.01 18.62 -14.38
CA LEU A 79 -5.02 19.58 -13.91
C LEU A 79 -4.39 20.92 -13.48
N MET A 80 -3.21 20.90 -12.85
CA MET A 80 -2.46 22.13 -12.55
C MET A 80 -2.08 22.89 -13.83
N GLY A 81 -1.69 22.18 -14.88
CA GLY A 81 -1.44 22.77 -16.20
C GLY A 81 -2.70 23.44 -16.77
N ARG A 82 -3.87 22.80 -16.64
CA ARG A 82 -5.16 23.37 -17.05
C ARG A 82 -5.54 24.61 -16.25
N LEU A 83 -5.28 24.62 -14.95
CA LEU A 83 -5.51 25.81 -14.12
C LEU A 83 -4.62 26.98 -14.51
N ALA A 84 -3.33 26.76 -14.71
CA ALA A 84 -2.44 27.80 -15.20
C ALA A 84 -2.87 28.32 -16.58
N GLU A 85 -3.39 27.44 -17.44
CA GLU A 85 -3.93 27.80 -18.75
C GLU A 85 -5.20 28.65 -18.64
N PHE A 86 -6.16 28.24 -17.82
CA PHE A 86 -7.38 28.99 -17.52
C PHE A 86 -7.05 30.38 -16.98
N ASN A 87 -6.17 30.48 -16.00
CA ASN A 87 -5.76 31.76 -15.43
C ASN A 87 -5.15 32.69 -16.50
N ARG A 88 -4.29 32.16 -17.38
CA ARG A 88 -3.74 32.96 -18.49
C ARG A 88 -4.83 33.40 -19.46
N LYS A 89 -5.79 32.54 -19.78
CA LYS A 89 -6.87 32.85 -20.72
C LYS A 89 -7.80 33.92 -20.17
N VAL A 90 -8.21 33.82 -18.90
CA VAL A 90 -9.03 34.85 -18.24
C VAL A 90 -8.28 36.17 -18.15
N ARG A 91 -6.99 36.18 -17.77
CA ARG A 91 -6.18 37.41 -17.76
C ARG A 91 -5.97 38.01 -19.15
N GLY A 92 -5.94 37.20 -20.20
CA GLY A 92 -5.74 37.68 -21.57
C GLY A 92 -7.01 38.26 -22.19
N PHE A 93 -8.13 37.54 -22.11
CA PHE A 93 -9.37 37.90 -22.81
C PHE A 93 -10.35 38.70 -21.93
N LEU A 94 -10.28 38.53 -20.61
CA LEU A 94 -11.23 39.08 -19.65
C LEU A 94 -10.53 40.00 -18.61
N SER A 95 -9.38 40.57 -18.96
CA SER A 95 -8.53 41.43 -18.10
C SER A 95 -9.29 42.59 -17.46
N HIS A 96 -10.28 43.12 -18.15
CA HIS A 96 -11.08 44.29 -17.75
C HIS A 96 -12.31 43.92 -16.91
N THR A 97 -12.48 42.64 -16.57
CA THR A 97 -13.63 42.13 -15.81
C THR A 97 -13.25 41.73 -14.39
N ILE A 98 -14.25 41.60 -13.52
CA ILE A 98 -14.06 41.11 -12.14
C ILE A 98 -13.45 39.70 -12.08
N TYR A 99 -13.61 38.90 -13.13
CA TYR A 99 -13.15 37.52 -13.16
C TYR A 99 -11.62 37.40 -13.16
N ALA A 100 -10.90 38.38 -13.72
CA ALA A 100 -9.44 38.39 -13.69
C ALA A 100 -8.88 38.58 -12.27
N ALA A 101 -9.60 39.31 -11.41
CA ALA A 101 -9.24 39.52 -10.01
C ALA A 101 -9.66 38.35 -9.10
N ALA A 102 -10.58 37.49 -9.55
CA ALA A 102 -11.11 36.37 -8.79
C ALA A 102 -10.41 35.03 -9.11
N LEU A 103 -9.28 35.05 -9.82
CA LEU A 103 -8.59 33.84 -10.25
C LEU A 103 -7.93 33.12 -9.06
N PRO A 104 -8.12 31.80 -8.91
CA PRO A 104 -7.44 31.02 -7.87
C PRO A 104 -5.93 30.94 -8.14
N ASP A 105 -5.16 30.83 -7.05
CA ASP A 105 -3.73 30.55 -7.12
C ASP A 105 -3.46 29.14 -7.64
N VAL A 106 -2.39 28.99 -8.42
CA VAL A 106 -1.97 27.67 -8.91
C VAL A 106 -1.20 26.97 -7.78
N PRO A 107 -1.70 25.86 -7.22
CA PRO A 107 -1.01 25.14 -6.17
C PRO A 107 0.27 24.51 -6.71
N THR A 108 1.16 24.08 -5.83
CA THR A 108 2.43 23.44 -6.21
C THR A 108 2.29 21.92 -6.27
N ALA A 109 3.24 21.25 -6.93
CA ALA A 109 3.31 19.79 -6.99
C ALA A 109 3.47 19.13 -5.61
N SER A 110 3.90 19.88 -4.58
CA SER A 110 3.99 19.43 -3.19
C SER A 110 2.77 19.80 -2.33
N SER A 111 1.84 20.61 -2.84
CA SER A 111 0.63 20.99 -2.10
C SER A 111 -0.20 19.76 -1.71
N ALA A 112 -0.87 19.85 -0.57
CA ALA A 112 -1.74 18.81 -0.05
C ALA A 112 -2.95 18.55 -1.00
N PRO A 113 -3.53 17.33 -0.99
CA PRO A 113 -4.69 16.98 -1.81
C PRO A 113 -5.85 17.96 -1.71
N GLY A 114 -6.19 18.40 -0.48
CA GLY A 114 -7.28 19.34 -0.24
C GLY A 114 -7.09 20.67 -0.95
N ILE A 115 -5.88 21.24 -0.88
CA ILE A 115 -5.56 22.53 -1.52
C ILE A 115 -5.71 22.45 -3.04
N ILE A 116 -5.31 21.33 -3.64
CA ILE A 116 -5.43 21.14 -5.09
C ILE A 116 -6.88 21.00 -5.49
N ILE A 117 -7.64 20.16 -4.78
CA ILE A 117 -9.06 19.94 -5.05
C ILE A 117 -9.83 21.26 -4.92
N GLU A 118 -9.57 22.03 -3.87
CA GLU A 118 -10.18 23.34 -3.63
C GLU A 118 -9.88 24.32 -4.78
N ALA A 119 -8.63 24.42 -5.22
CA ALA A 119 -8.26 25.26 -6.35
C ALA A 119 -8.94 24.84 -7.67
N MET A 120 -9.12 23.53 -7.89
CA MET A 120 -9.81 23.01 -9.08
C MET A 120 -11.33 23.22 -9.02
N ASP A 121 -11.93 23.04 -7.84
CA ASP A 121 -13.35 23.30 -7.61
C ASP A 121 -13.66 24.81 -7.75
N ASP A 122 -12.76 25.70 -7.27
CA ASP A 122 -12.89 27.14 -7.48
C ASP A 122 -12.76 27.53 -8.95
N MET A 123 -11.79 26.95 -9.68
CA MET A 123 -11.69 27.13 -11.12
C MET A 123 -12.98 26.72 -11.85
N ALA A 124 -13.54 25.54 -11.51
CA ALA A 124 -14.78 25.07 -12.13
C ALA A 124 -15.96 26.00 -11.82
N SER A 125 -16.06 26.50 -10.59
CA SER A 125 -17.07 27.48 -10.18
C SER A 125 -16.95 28.79 -10.96
N LEU A 126 -15.74 29.36 -11.04
CA LEU A 126 -15.48 30.60 -11.75
C LEU A 126 -15.72 30.47 -13.26
N TRP A 127 -15.26 29.37 -13.86
CA TRP A 127 -15.46 29.09 -15.27
C TRP A 127 -16.95 28.94 -15.60
N SER A 128 -17.73 28.27 -14.73
CA SER A 128 -19.20 28.18 -14.90
C SER A 128 -19.84 29.58 -14.90
N LYS A 129 -19.43 30.46 -13.98
CA LYS A 129 -19.94 31.84 -13.91
C LYS A 129 -19.59 32.65 -15.16
N ILE A 130 -18.37 32.51 -15.68
CA ILE A 130 -17.93 33.18 -16.92
C ILE A 130 -18.80 32.71 -18.11
N ASN A 131 -19.05 31.40 -18.23
CA ASN A 131 -19.83 30.85 -19.35
C ASN A 131 -21.30 31.31 -19.33
N LEU A 132 -21.84 31.64 -18.17
CA LEU A 132 -23.21 32.16 -18.01
C LEU A 132 -23.30 33.69 -18.14
N ALA A 133 -22.19 34.40 -18.01
CA ALA A 133 -22.16 35.85 -18.04
C ALA A 133 -22.22 36.39 -19.48
N THR A 134 -22.96 37.49 -19.66
CA THR A 134 -22.89 38.28 -20.89
C THR A 134 -21.76 39.30 -20.73
N ILE A 135 -20.63 39.07 -21.40
CA ILE A 135 -19.44 39.92 -21.31
C ILE A 135 -19.21 40.60 -22.66
N PRO A 136 -19.17 41.95 -22.73
CA PRO A 136 -18.86 42.65 -23.97
C PRO A 136 -17.52 42.20 -24.58
N GLY A 137 -17.52 41.90 -25.88
CA GLY A 137 -16.30 41.49 -26.60
C GLY A 137 -15.86 40.04 -26.32
N PHE A 138 -16.62 39.26 -25.56
CA PHE A 138 -16.38 37.85 -25.34
C PHE A 138 -17.60 37.02 -25.73
N THR A 139 -17.36 35.91 -26.42
CA THR A 139 -18.40 34.95 -26.80
C THR A 139 -18.20 33.66 -26.02
N SER A 140 -19.19 33.32 -25.19
CA SER A 140 -19.27 32.05 -24.48
C SER A 140 -19.50 30.87 -25.45
N PRO A 141 -19.01 29.64 -25.18
CA PRO A 141 -18.30 29.21 -23.97
C PRO A 141 -16.79 29.48 -24.01
N LEU A 142 -16.23 29.77 -22.84
CA LEU A 142 -14.80 29.72 -22.63
C LEU A 142 -14.35 28.26 -22.78
N THR A 143 -13.41 28.02 -23.68
CA THR A 143 -12.73 26.73 -23.85
C THR A 143 -11.25 26.90 -23.57
N LEU A 144 -10.55 25.85 -23.19
CA LEU A 144 -9.07 25.81 -23.18
C LEU A 144 -8.55 25.29 -24.52
N LEU A 145 -7.23 25.21 -24.68
CA LEU A 145 -6.54 24.69 -25.85
C LEU A 145 -7.08 23.31 -26.20
N ASN A 146 -7.09 22.99 -27.49
CA ASN A 146 -7.66 21.75 -28.02
C ASN A 146 -9.14 21.59 -27.66
N THR A 147 -9.89 22.71 -27.65
CA THR A 147 -11.34 22.74 -27.39
C THR A 147 -11.75 22.13 -26.06
N TYR A 148 -10.87 22.13 -25.06
CA TYR A 148 -11.11 21.52 -23.75
C TYR A 148 -12.18 22.31 -22.97
N PRO A 149 -13.40 21.76 -22.78
CA PRO A 149 -14.50 22.44 -22.11
C PRO A 149 -14.53 22.14 -20.61
N ILE A 150 -15.33 22.91 -19.86
CA ILE A 150 -15.55 22.69 -18.42
C ILE A 150 -16.11 21.30 -18.09
N ALA A 151 -16.86 20.68 -19.00
CA ALA A 151 -17.36 19.32 -18.80
C ALA A 151 -16.21 18.30 -18.68
N THR A 152 -15.17 18.43 -19.50
CA THR A 152 -13.98 17.58 -19.42
C THR A 152 -13.17 17.85 -18.15
N LEU A 153 -13.09 19.11 -17.70
CA LEU A 153 -12.52 19.43 -16.39
C LEU A 153 -13.22 18.68 -15.26
N SER A 154 -14.56 18.68 -15.26
CA SER A 154 -15.34 18.00 -14.24
C SER A 154 -15.06 16.49 -14.21
N THR A 155 -14.96 15.86 -15.39
CA THR A 155 -14.55 14.45 -15.52
C THR A 155 -13.14 14.21 -14.97
N ASP A 156 -12.17 15.04 -15.34
CA ASP A 156 -10.77 14.90 -14.90
C ASP A 156 -10.63 15.12 -13.38
N LEU A 157 -11.38 16.07 -12.81
CA LEU A 157 -11.40 16.34 -11.38
C LEU A 157 -12.04 15.19 -10.60
N ALA A 158 -13.13 14.61 -11.10
CA ALA A 158 -13.72 13.41 -10.52
C ALA A 158 -12.73 12.23 -10.57
N ALA A 159 -12.00 12.07 -11.67
CA ALA A 159 -10.96 11.04 -11.81
C ALA A 159 -9.80 11.27 -10.83
N LEU A 160 -9.38 12.51 -10.56
CA LEU A 160 -8.37 12.82 -9.54
C LEU A 160 -8.89 12.49 -8.13
N LYS A 161 -10.14 12.83 -7.80
CA LYS A 161 -10.77 12.50 -6.51
C LYS A 161 -10.80 10.97 -6.29
N ILE A 162 -11.14 10.20 -7.32
CA ILE A 162 -11.07 8.73 -7.30
C ILE A 162 -9.63 8.25 -7.09
N ALA A 163 -8.65 8.80 -7.81
CA ALA A 163 -7.24 8.40 -7.68
C ALA A 163 -6.70 8.60 -6.25
N TYR A 164 -7.09 9.69 -5.57
CA TYR A 164 -6.74 9.88 -4.16
C TYR A 164 -7.36 8.81 -3.25
N ALA A 165 -8.62 8.46 -3.46
CA ALA A 165 -9.28 7.39 -2.70
C ALA A 165 -8.62 6.03 -2.96
N THR A 166 -8.24 5.74 -4.21
CA THR A 166 -7.49 4.53 -4.57
C THR A 166 -6.13 4.46 -3.88
N LEU A 167 -5.37 5.57 -3.86
CA LEU A 167 -4.10 5.64 -3.15
C LEU A 167 -4.28 5.41 -1.64
N GLN A 168 -5.32 5.99 -1.04
CA GLN A 168 -5.62 5.77 0.37
C GLN A 168 -5.94 4.30 0.65
N GLY A 169 -6.77 3.66 -0.17
CA GLY A 169 -7.09 2.24 -0.05
C GLY A 169 -5.84 1.35 -0.19
N ALA A 170 -5.00 1.61 -1.19
CA ALA A 170 -3.75 0.86 -1.39
C ALA A 170 -2.80 0.97 -0.18
N ASN A 171 -2.72 2.16 0.44
CA ASN A 171 -1.92 2.35 1.66
C ASN A 171 -2.48 1.57 2.86
N GLN A 172 -3.81 1.55 3.02
CA GLN A 172 -4.46 0.79 4.09
C GLN A 172 -4.28 -0.72 3.92
N ASP A 173 -4.44 -1.22 2.69
CA ASP A 173 -4.19 -2.62 2.36
C ASP A 173 -2.74 -3.04 2.65
N LEU A 174 -1.77 -2.19 2.27
CA LEU A 174 -0.37 -2.43 2.55
C LEU A 174 -0.07 -2.48 4.05
N ASP A 175 -0.67 -1.59 4.84
CA ASP A 175 -0.50 -1.59 6.30
C ASP A 175 -1.14 -2.83 6.95
N LEU A 176 -2.32 -3.24 6.48
CA LEU A 176 -2.97 -4.46 6.92
C LEU A 176 -2.09 -5.69 6.64
N GLU A 177 -1.54 -5.80 5.43
CA GLU A 177 -0.67 -6.92 5.05
C GLU A 177 0.60 -6.97 5.91
N ARG A 178 1.18 -5.81 6.25
CA ARG A 178 2.31 -5.72 7.19
C ARG A 178 1.94 -6.24 8.58
N LYS A 179 0.75 -5.91 9.08
CA LYS A 179 0.25 -6.39 10.37
C LYS A 179 0.01 -7.90 10.35
N LEU A 180 -0.58 -8.44 9.28
CA LEU A 180 -0.75 -9.88 9.09
C LEU A 180 0.60 -10.61 9.09
N ARG A 181 1.61 -10.05 8.41
CA ARG A 181 2.97 -10.59 8.43
C ARG A 181 3.55 -10.65 9.85
N LEU A 182 3.44 -9.56 10.61
CA LEU A 182 3.94 -9.50 11.98
C LEU A 182 3.25 -10.54 12.88
N ALA A 183 1.93 -10.67 12.77
CA ALA A 183 1.17 -11.66 13.54
C ALA A 183 1.56 -13.10 13.17
N ALA A 184 1.78 -13.40 11.88
CA ALA A 184 2.25 -14.71 11.44
C ALA A 184 3.68 -15.01 11.92
N GLN A 185 4.55 -14.01 11.90
CA GLN A 185 5.93 -14.11 12.40
C GLN A 185 5.97 -14.39 13.91
N GLU A 186 5.13 -13.74 14.70
CA GLU A 186 5.04 -13.99 16.14
C GLU A 186 4.65 -15.44 16.44
N LYS A 187 3.63 -15.97 15.75
CA LYS A 187 3.20 -17.37 15.87
C LYS A 187 4.30 -18.34 15.46
N ALA A 188 4.96 -18.10 14.33
CA ALA A 188 6.06 -18.94 13.86
C ALA A 188 7.25 -18.95 14.85
N TYR A 189 7.58 -17.80 15.43
CA TYR A 189 8.62 -17.70 16.45
C TYR A 189 8.26 -18.50 17.70
N ALA A 190 7.03 -18.36 18.21
CA ALA A 190 6.56 -19.11 19.37
C ALA A 190 6.62 -20.62 19.13
N ALA A 191 6.13 -21.09 17.97
CA ALA A 191 6.16 -22.50 17.60
C ALA A 191 7.58 -23.07 17.54
N VAL A 192 8.53 -22.38 16.90
CA VAL A 192 9.94 -22.81 16.83
C VAL A 192 10.61 -22.83 18.21
N ARG A 193 10.34 -21.81 19.03
CA ARG A 193 10.85 -21.75 20.41
C ARG A 193 10.33 -22.90 21.26
N ASP A 194 9.03 -23.17 21.21
CA ASP A 194 8.39 -24.18 22.04
C ASP A 194 8.73 -25.59 21.56
N TYR A 195 8.91 -25.77 20.25
CA TYR A 195 9.49 -26.98 19.69
C TYR A 195 10.88 -27.29 20.26
N ARG A 196 11.81 -26.31 20.25
CA ARG A 196 13.16 -26.51 20.82
C ARG A 196 13.10 -26.95 22.28
N LYS A 197 12.25 -26.31 23.08
CA LYS A 197 12.06 -26.67 24.49
C LYS A 197 11.50 -28.08 24.65
N ALA A 198 10.53 -28.46 23.82
CA ALA A 198 9.92 -29.79 23.89
C ALA A 198 10.91 -30.89 23.52
N VAL A 199 11.72 -30.69 22.47
CA VAL A 199 12.78 -31.64 22.08
C VAL A 199 13.82 -31.78 23.20
N GLY A 200 14.31 -30.68 23.76
CA GLY A 200 15.26 -30.73 24.88
C GLY A 200 14.69 -31.33 26.18
N GLY A 201 13.37 -31.37 26.35
CA GLY A 201 12.72 -32.04 27.48
C GLY A 201 12.45 -33.53 27.27
N LEU A 202 12.42 -33.99 26.01
CA LEU A 202 12.09 -35.37 25.65
C LEU A 202 13.32 -36.26 25.43
N PHE A 203 14.44 -35.67 24.99
CA PHE A 203 15.66 -36.38 24.67
C PHE A 203 16.80 -35.94 25.58
N ALA A 204 17.80 -36.81 25.76
CA ALA A 204 19.01 -36.44 26.52
C ALA A 204 19.78 -35.33 25.80
N GLU A 205 20.50 -34.47 26.54
CA GLU A 205 21.27 -33.37 25.95
C GLU A 205 22.34 -33.82 24.95
N THR A 206 22.81 -35.06 25.06
CA THR A 206 23.79 -35.67 24.15
C THR A 206 23.16 -36.36 22.94
N ASP A 207 21.83 -36.39 22.83
CA ASP A 207 21.13 -37.00 21.72
C ASP A 207 21.35 -36.17 20.44
N PRO A 208 21.69 -36.80 19.29
CA PRO A 208 21.85 -36.11 18.02
C PRO A 208 20.70 -35.17 17.69
N LEU A 209 19.45 -35.50 18.04
CA LEU A 209 18.27 -34.69 17.78
C LEU A 209 18.22 -33.39 18.59
N VAL A 210 18.91 -33.33 19.73
CA VAL A 210 19.03 -32.12 20.57
C VAL A 210 20.21 -31.26 20.13
N LEU A 211 21.27 -31.88 19.60
CA LEU A 211 22.46 -31.22 19.08
C LEU A 211 22.26 -30.62 17.68
N THR A 212 21.33 -31.16 16.89
CA THR A 212 21.05 -30.74 15.51
C THR A 212 20.28 -29.44 15.27
N PRO A 213 19.51 -28.81 16.18
CA PRO A 213 18.75 -27.61 15.85
C PRO A 213 19.64 -26.35 15.86
N ALA A 214 20.66 -26.38 15.02
CA ALA A 214 21.47 -25.25 14.56
C ALA A 214 22.21 -24.46 15.64
N GLU A 215 23.10 -25.15 16.36
CA GLU A 215 24.30 -24.54 16.92
C GLU A 215 25.25 -24.11 15.80
N ALA A 216 25.04 -22.91 15.29
CA ALA A 216 26.13 -22.00 14.98
C ALA A 216 25.64 -20.64 15.49
N GLN A 217 26.23 -20.25 16.62
CA GLN A 217 26.07 -18.96 17.28
C GLN A 217 26.22 -17.80 16.29
#